data_AF-A0A8J8TC16-F1
#
_entry.id   AF-A0A8J8TC16-F1
#
_cell.length_a   1.000
_cell.length_b   1.000
_cell.length_c   1.000
_cell.angle_alpha   90.00
_cell.angle_beta   90.00
_cell.angle_gamma   90.00
#
_symmetry.space_group_name_H-M   'P 1'
#
loop_
_entity.id
_entity.type
_entity.pdbx_description
1 polymer ?
#
loop_
_entity_poly.entity_id
_entity_poly.type
_entity_poly.pdbx_seq_one_letter_code
_entity_poly.pdbx_strand_id
1 'polypeptide(L)'
;MASSEPIVYSGAGVTVQKAYHESVYPSPAIVFAIEHWGEEPRTLTLTESLPDGVDGTLIEFEGDGWDARSEELVFSTTLQGEAHVETAYSYAGDFEESLDAWLSEPHVTVAVDDGEPTVLTVDDPGETPVAATVGIAAESPLTAGSDGAGAEASSETRVYGDGIAYEPDEPEEVESGDVYGQQDATPFEDHEAVEPDGLYTEIEDRWAAEDVDPEPHTYGEQDAYEPDDAGNGHRYGDSDPIPDDE
;
A
#
# COMPACT_ATOMS: atom_id res chain seq x y z
N MET A 1 -11.76 15.24 8.19
CA MET A 1 -11.11 14.06 7.62
C MET A 1 -12.15 13.34 6.79
N ALA A 2 -12.23 13.75 5.52
CA ALA A 2 -12.96 13.11 4.47
C ALA A 2 -12.18 11.85 4.07
N SER A 3 -12.73 10.71 4.46
CA SER A 3 -12.35 9.41 3.91
C SER A 3 -13.51 8.93 3.05
N SER A 4 -13.21 8.26 1.94
CA SER A 4 -14.25 7.59 1.15
C SER A 4 -14.77 6.36 1.90
N GLU A 5 -15.94 5.86 1.49
CA GLU A 5 -16.37 4.52 1.90
C GLU A 5 -15.39 3.47 1.31
N PRO A 6 -14.93 2.48 2.08
CA PRO A 6 -13.98 1.50 1.60
C PRO A 6 -14.64 0.48 0.68
N ILE A 7 -13.92 0.09 -0.38
CA ILE A 7 -14.26 -1.07 -1.21
C ILE A 7 -13.58 -2.29 -0.60
N VAL A 8 -14.36 -3.30 -0.24
CA VAL A 8 -13.87 -4.50 0.47
C VAL A 8 -13.86 -5.69 -0.48
N TYR A 9 -12.74 -6.40 -0.52
CA TYR A 9 -12.54 -7.65 -1.24
C TYR A 9 -12.29 -8.76 -0.23
N SER A 10 -12.97 -9.89 -0.36
CA SER A 10 -12.85 -11.01 0.56
C SER A 10 -12.68 -12.32 -0.20
N GLY A 11 -11.76 -13.17 0.25
CA GLY A 11 -11.63 -14.53 -0.27
C GLY A 11 -10.28 -15.15 0.04
N ALA A 12 -10.19 -16.48 -0.05
CA ALA A 12 -8.94 -17.21 0.19
C ALA A 12 -8.26 -16.83 1.52
N GLY A 13 -9.03 -16.59 2.59
CA GLY A 13 -8.50 -16.22 3.90
C GLY A 13 -7.85 -14.83 3.97
N VAL A 14 -8.05 -14.00 2.95
CA VAL A 14 -7.54 -12.63 2.85
C VAL A 14 -8.70 -11.65 2.68
N THR A 15 -8.59 -10.50 3.33
CA THR A 15 -9.45 -9.33 3.12
C THR A 15 -8.58 -8.17 2.65
N VAL A 16 -9.03 -7.43 1.64
CA VAL A 16 -8.38 -6.20 1.14
C VAL A 16 -9.39 -5.08 1.14
N GLN A 17 -9.05 -3.96 1.76
CA GLN A 17 -9.89 -2.76 1.80
C GLN A 17 -9.17 -1.63 1.08
N LYS A 18 -9.82 -1.01 0.10
CA LYS A 18 -9.32 0.18 -0.62
C LYS A 18 -10.11 1.41 -0.21
N ALA A 19 -9.43 2.49 0.18
CA ALA A 19 -10.08 3.75 0.51
C ALA A 19 -9.22 4.97 0.17
N TYR A 20 -9.85 6.11 -0.07
CA TYR A 20 -9.19 7.40 -0.18
C TYR A 20 -9.12 8.10 1.18
N HIS A 21 -7.97 8.69 1.49
CA HIS A 21 -7.72 9.45 2.71
C HIS A 21 -7.11 10.82 2.40
N GLU A 22 -7.77 11.91 2.83
CA GLU A 22 -7.27 13.28 2.58
C GLU A 22 -6.06 13.71 3.43
N SER A 23 -5.85 13.11 4.62
CA SER A 23 -4.92 13.67 5.62
C SER A 23 -4.26 12.65 6.56
N VAL A 24 -4.37 11.35 6.28
CA VAL A 24 -3.68 10.32 7.09
C VAL A 24 -2.18 10.30 6.76
N TYR A 25 -1.86 10.59 5.51
CA TYR A 25 -0.51 10.71 4.99
C TYR A 25 -0.15 12.18 4.81
N PRO A 26 1.15 12.54 4.66
CA PRO A 26 1.57 13.92 4.39
C PRO A 26 0.89 14.54 3.15
N SER A 27 0.39 13.70 2.25
CA SER A 27 -0.42 14.04 1.08
C SER A 27 -1.68 13.16 1.04
N PRO A 28 -2.75 13.57 0.34
CA PRO A 28 -3.87 12.68 0.06
C PRO A 28 -3.40 11.39 -0.62
N ALA A 29 -4.00 10.26 -0.25
CA ALA A 29 -3.55 8.95 -0.71
C ALA A 29 -4.69 7.95 -0.88
N ILE A 30 -4.48 6.97 -1.75
CA ILE A 30 -5.25 5.74 -1.81
C ILE A 30 -4.55 4.71 -0.94
N VAL A 31 -5.30 4.13 0.00
CA VAL A 31 -4.80 3.25 1.05
C VAL A 31 -5.41 1.87 0.88
N PHE A 32 -4.57 0.85 1.01
CA PHE A 32 -4.94 -0.55 1.04
C PHE A 32 -4.62 -1.15 2.40
N ALA A 33 -5.66 -1.58 3.11
CA ALA A 33 -5.53 -2.38 4.31
C ALA A 33 -5.78 -3.86 3.98
N ILE A 34 -4.77 -4.69 4.20
CA ILE A 34 -4.76 -6.12 3.85
C ILE A 34 -4.67 -6.93 5.13
N GLU A 35 -5.62 -7.84 5.31
CA GLU A 35 -5.67 -8.76 6.44
C GLU A 35 -5.62 -10.20 5.95
N HIS A 36 -4.77 -11.01 6.56
CA HIS A 36 -4.66 -12.43 6.29
C HIS A 36 -4.87 -13.21 7.59
N TRP A 37 -5.81 -14.15 7.55
CA TRP A 37 -6.25 -14.94 8.70
C TRP A 37 -5.78 -16.40 8.61
N GLY A 38 -5.03 -16.75 7.56
CA GLY A 38 -4.55 -18.11 7.32
C GLY A 38 -3.19 -18.36 7.97
N GLU A 39 -2.91 -19.61 8.30
CA GLU A 39 -1.59 -20.03 8.82
C GLU A 39 -0.58 -20.25 7.69
N GLU A 40 -1.06 -20.59 6.48
CA GLU A 40 -0.24 -20.90 5.30
C GLU A 40 0.23 -19.62 4.60
N PRO A 41 1.49 -19.56 4.12
CA PRO A 41 1.96 -18.40 3.37
C PRO A 41 1.22 -18.25 2.05
N ARG A 42 0.88 -16.99 1.70
CA ARG A 42 0.19 -16.65 0.46
C ARG A 42 0.85 -15.47 -0.21
N THR A 43 0.86 -15.46 -1.54
CA THR A 43 1.26 -14.29 -2.32
C THR A 43 0.01 -13.54 -2.74
N LEU A 44 -0.09 -12.28 -2.35
CA LEU A 44 -1.11 -11.35 -2.81
C LEU A 44 -0.55 -10.49 -3.93
N THR A 45 -1.31 -10.34 -5.00
CA THR A 45 -1.02 -9.41 -6.09
C THR A 45 -2.24 -8.52 -6.32
N LEU A 46 -2.02 -7.22 -6.27
CA LEU A 46 -3.01 -6.19 -6.56
C LEU A 46 -2.59 -5.46 -7.83
N THR A 47 -3.52 -5.30 -8.76
CA THR A 47 -3.32 -4.56 -10.00
C THR A 47 -4.38 -3.48 -10.11
N GLU A 48 -3.94 -2.24 -10.16
CA GLU A 48 -4.75 -1.03 -10.23
C GLU A 48 -4.55 -0.37 -11.59
N SER A 49 -5.63 -0.03 -12.31
CA SER A 49 -5.52 0.77 -13.53
C SER A 49 -5.35 2.26 -13.21
N LEU A 50 -4.46 2.93 -13.93
CA LEU A 50 -4.32 4.38 -13.84
C LEU A 50 -5.43 5.08 -14.63
N PRO A 51 -6.00 6.18 -14.12
CA PRO A 51 -6.93 7.00 -14.90
C PRO A 51 -6.29 7.54 -16.18
N ASP A 52 -7.10 7.75 -17.23
CA ASP A 52 -6.63 8.29 -18.50
C ASP A 52 -5.88 9.62 -18.34
N GLY A 53 -4.69 9.71 -18.95
CA GLY A 53 -3.87 10.93 -18.95
C GLY A 53 -3.07 11.16 -17.68
N VAL A 54 -3.14 10.25 -16.69
CA VAL A 54 -2.28 10.28 -15.50
C VAL A 54 -0.85 9.89 -15.88
N ASP A 55 0.11 10.69 -15.42
CA ASP A 55 1.52 10.36 -15.50
C ASP A 55 1.95 9.56 -14.27
N GLY A 56 2.27 8.28 -14.46
CA GLY A 56 2.66 7.37 -13.38
C GLY A 56 3.97 7.76 -12.67
N THR A 57 4.79 8.66 -13.23
CA THR A 57 6.03 9.11 -12.57
C THR A 57 5.78 10.13 -11.45
N LEU A 58 4.55 10.64 -11.35
CA LEU A 58 4.09 11.53 -10.29
C LEU A 58 3.46 10.77 -9.11
N ILE A 59 3.55 9.44 -9.10
CA ILE A 59 3.02 8.58 -8.06
C ILE A 59 4.13 8.26 -7.08
N GLU A 60 3.86 8.48 -5.80
CA GLU A 60 4.76 8.16 -4.70
C GLU A 60 4.15 7.01 -3.90
N PHE A 61 4.96 6.01 -3.54
CA PHE A 61 4.53 4.80 -2.85
C PHE A 61 4.93 4.82 -1.38
N GLU A 62 3.99 4.42 -0.52
CA GLU A 62 4.22 4.17 0.89
C GLU A 62 4.33 2.65 1.10
N GLY A 63 5.57 2.18 1.29
CA GLY A 63 5.91 0.77 1.49
C GLY A 63 6.58 0.11 0.29
N ASP A 64 7.10 -1.10 0.50
CA ASP A 64 7.77 -1.90 -0.51
C ASP A 64 6.78 -2.75 -1.34
N GLY A 65 7.18 -3.18 -2.53
CA GLY A 65 6.42 -4.14 -3.34
C GLY A 65 5.52 -3.53 -4.41
N TRP A 66 5.53 -2.21 -4.57
CA TRP A 66 4.92 -1.50 -5.69
C TRP A 66 5.83 -1.44 -6.92
N ASP A 67 5.22 -1.57 -8.09
CA ASP A 67 5.80 -1.38 -9.41
C ASP A 67 4.86 -0.48 -10.23
N ALA A 68 5.39 0.66 -10.71
CA ALA A 68 4.66 1.58 -11.58
C ALA A 68 4.88 1.19 -13.04
N ARG A 69 3.80 0.91 -13.76
CA ARG A 69 3.79 0.71 -15.21
C ARG A 69 3.11 1.89 -15.89
N SER A 70 3.15 1.91 -17.23
CA SER A 70 2.62 3.04 -18.00
C SER A 70 1.11 3.27 -17.80
N GLU A 71 0.34 2.22 -17.52
CA GLU A 71 -1.13 2.26 -17.47
C GLU A 71 -1.69 1.62 -16.18
N GLU A 72 -0.83 1.07 -15.31
CA GLU A 72 -1.26 0.32 -14.13
C GLU A 72 -0.21 0.40 -13.02
N LEU A 73 -0.66 0.21 -11.78
CA LEU A 73 0.17 0.01 -10.61
C LEU A 73 0.03 -1.44 -10.16
N VAL A 74 1.15 -2.08 -9.84
CA VAL A 74 1.14 -3.46 -9.35
C VAL A 74 1.78 -3.51 -7.98
N PHE A 75 1.04 -3.98 -6.99
CA PHE A 75 1.56 -4.30 -5.68
C PHE A 75 1.63 -5.81 -5.50
N SER A 76 2.76 -6.33 -5.01
CA SER A 76 2.90 -7.75 -4.71
C SER A 76 3.60 -7.96 -3.37
N THR A 77 3.02 -8.79 -2.52
CA THR A 77 3.59 -9.12 -1.20
C THR A 77 3.32 -10.56 -0.79
N THR A 78 4.16 -11.09 0.10
CA THR A 78 3.98 -12.41 0.70
C THR A 78 3.44 -12.25 2.12
N LEU A 79 2.25 -12.77 2.36
CA LEU A 79 1.56 -12.80 3.63
C LEU A 79 1.94 -14.10 4.36
N GLN A 80 2.44 -14.00 5.59
CA GLN A 80 2.88 -15.15 6.39
C GLN A 80 2.08 -15.24 7.68
N GLY A 81 1.44 -16.39 7.92
CA GLY A 81 0.58 -16.57 9.09
C GLY A 81 -0.48 -15.48 9.20
N GLU A 82 -0.98 -15.24 10.41
CA GLU A 82 -1.86 -14.09 10.66
C GLU A 82 -1.07 -12.79 10.46
N ALA A 83 -1.45 -12.01 9.46
CA ALA A 83 -0.71 -10.82 9.04
C ALA A 83 -1.65 -9.66 8.74
N HIS A 84 -1.19 -8.46 9.08
CA HIS A 84 -1.80 -7.20 8.68
C HIS A 84 -0.75 -6.40 7.92
N VAL A 85 -1.10 -5.96 6.71
CA VAL A 85 -0.24 -5.15 5.85
C VAL A 85 -1.05 -3.93 5.42
N GLU A 86 -0.49 -2.75 5.65
CA GLU A 86 -1.01 -1.49 5.11
C GLU A 86 -0.04 -0.98 4.06
N THR A 87 -0.55 -0.52 2.93
CA THR A 87 0.23 0.15 1.91
C THR A 87 -0.59 1.24 1.24
N ALA A 88 0.06 2.26 0.71
CA ALA A 88 -0.63 3.37 0.08
C ALA A 88 0.16 3.93 -1.10
N TYR A 89 -0.52 4.72 -1.93
CA TYR A 89 0.13 5.58 -2.90
C TYR A 89 -0.51 6.96 -2.91
N SER A 90 0.30 7.99 -3.13
CA SER A 90 -0.14 9.37 -3.33
C SER A 90 0.19 9.84 -4.75
N TYR A 91 -0.56 10.83 -5.23
CA TYR A 91 -0.42 11.38 -6.57
C TYR A 91 -0.23 12.90 -6.50
N ALA A 92 0.86 13.39 -7.07
CA ALA A 92 1.19 14.82 -7.06
C ALA A 92 0.33 15.66 -8.03
N GLY A 93 -0.46 15.03 -8.91
CA GLY A 93 -1.32 15.71 -9.89
C GLY A 93 -2.77 15.94 -9.45
N ASP A 94 -3.09 15.71 -8.16
CA ASP A 94 -4.41 15.85 -7.55
C ASP A 94 -5.41 14.70 -7.82
N PHE A 95 -6.11 14.26 -6.77
CA PHE A 95 -7.11 13.18 -6.84
C PHE A 95 -8.53 13.71 -7.07
N GLU A 96 -8.85 14.96 -6.73
CA GLU A 96 -10.22 15.46 -6.63
C GLU A 96 -10.91 15.53 -8.00
N GLU A 97 -10.18 15.85 -9.06
CA GLU A 97 -10.74 15.96 -10.42
C GLU A 97 -11.28 14.63 -10.96
N SER A 98 -10.71 13.51 -10.51
CA SER A 98 -11.00 12.16 -11.04
C SER A 98 -11.09 11.10 -9.94
N LEU A 99 -11.54 11.47 -8.73
CA LEU A 99 -11.50 10.58 -7.57
C LEU A 99 -12.26 9.26 -7.79
N ASP A 100 -13.38 9.31 -8.51
CA ASP A 100 -14.17 8.13 -8.89
C ASP A 100 -13.34 7.15 -9.74
N ALA A 101 -12.54 7.64 -10.68
CA ALA A 101 -11.66 6.82 -11.50
C ALA A 101 -10.56 6.16 -10.65
N TRP A 102 -9.98 6.91 -9.70
CA TRP A 102 -9.00 6.38 -8.75
C TRP A 102 -9.59 5.36 -7.78
N LEU A 103 -10.89 5.44 -7.49
CA LEU A 103 -11.62 4.47 -6.67
C LEU A 103 -12.26 3.33 -7.48
N SER A 104 -11.90 3.17 -8.76
CA SER A 104 -12.31 2.01 -9.55
C SER A 104 -11.83 0.70 -8.93
N GLU A 105 -12.52 -0.40 -9.21
CA GLU A 105 -12.20 -1.70 -8.64
C GLU A 105 -10.82 -2.22 -9.13
N PRO A 106 -9.83 -2.42 -8.24
CA PRO A 106 -8.61 -3.14 -8.61
C PRO A 106 -8.90 -4.62 -8.92
N HIS A 107 -7.98 -5.22 -9.67
CA HIS A 107 -7.90 -6.67 -9.81
C HIS A 107 -7.01 -7.25 -8.71
N VAL A 108 -7.58 -8.09 -7.85
CA VAL A 108 -6.87 -8.66 -6.69
C VAL A 108 -6.81 -10.18 -6.80
N THR A 109 -5.61 -10.75 -6.70
CA THR A 109 -5.39 -12.19 -6.70
C THR A 109 -4.59 -12.65 -5.50
N VAL A 110 -4.88 -13.88 -5.06
CA VAL A 110 -4.18 -14.55 -3.96
C VAL A 110 -3.79 -15.94 -4.43
N ALA A 111 -2.50 -16.24 -4.37
CA ALA A 111 -1.94 -17.55 -4.71
C ALA A 111 -1.31 -18.20 -3.49
N VAL A 112 -1.44 -19.53 -3.41
CA VAL A 112 -0.59 -20.37 -2.55
C VAL A 112 0.62 -20.83 -3.36
N ASP A 113 1.71 -21.19 -2.70
CA ASP A 113 2.91 -21.72 -3.37
C ASP A 113 2.55 -22.91 -4.27
N ASP A 114 2.98 -22.87 -5.54
CA ASP A 114 2.68 -23.85 -6.59
C ASP A 114 1.18 -24.05 -6.94
N GLY A 115 0.28 -23.18 -6.47
CA GLY A 115 -1.16 -23.24 -6.71
C GLY A 115 -1.69 -22.31 -7.80
N GLU A 116 -2.91 -22.57 -8.28
CA GLU A 116 -3.63 -21.64 -9.16
C GLU A 116 -4.07 -20.39 -8.36
N PRO A 117 -3.90 -19.17 -8.90
CA PRO A 117 -4.32 -17.95 -8.24
C PRO A 117 -5.84 -17.86 -8.13
N THR A 118 -6.32 -17.46 -6.96
CA THR A 118 -7.73 -17.15 -6.70
C THR A 118 -7.95 -15.65 -6.87
N VAL A 119 -8.91 -15.25 -7.70
CA VAL A 119 -9.33 -13.85 -7.84
C VAL A 119 -10.29 -13.51 -6.70
N LEU A 120 -10.06 -12.40 -6.01
CA LEU A 120 -10.99 -11.91 -4.97
C LEU A 120 -12.13 -11.12 -5.61
N THR A 121 -13.29 -11.16 -4.99
CA THR A 121 -14.48 -10.41 -5.42
C THR A 121 -14.85 -9.36 -4.40
N VAL A 122 -15.46 -8.25 -4.88
CA VAL A 122 -16.03 -7.23 -4.00
C VAL A 122 -17.15 -7.82 -3.16
N ASP A 123 -17.13 -7.50 -1.87
CA ASP A 123 -18.18 -7.82 -0.91
C ASP A 123 -19.38 -6.89 -1.16
N ASP A 124 -20.60 -7.44 -1.22
CA ASP A 124 -21.80 -6.60 -1.37
C ASP A 124 -22.03 -5.82 -0.07
N PRO A 125 -22.29 -4.50 -0.10
CA PRO A 125 -22.41 -3.68 1.11
C PRO A 125 -23.59 -4.05 2.06
N GLY A 126 -24.26 -5.18 1.84
CA GLY A 126 -25.29 -5.75 2.72
C GLY A 126 -24.91 -7.06 3.42
N GLU A 127 -23.84 -7.75 3.03
CA GLU A 127 -23.25 -8.85 3.82
C GLU A 127 -22.15 -8.24 4.67
N THR A 128 -22.27 -8.30 5.99
CA THR A 128 -21.20 -7.80 6.86
C THR A 128 -19.96 -8.69 6.67
N PRO A 129 -18.85 -8.21 6.07
CA PRO A 129 -17.57 -8.81 6.35
C PRO A 129 -17.34 -8.69 7.85
N VAL A 130 -16.78 -9.74 8.45
CA VAL A 130 -16.29 -9.70 9.84
C VAL A 130 -15.09 -8.75 9.89
N ALA A 131 -15.38 -7.45 9.89
CA ALA A 131 -14.39 -6.40 9.93
C ALA A 131 -13.64 -6.46 11.27
N ALA A 132 -12.33 -6.69 11.18
CA ALA A 132 -11.44 -6.03 12.11
C ALA A 132 -11.70 -4.54 11.99
N THR A 133 -12.12 -3.94 13.09
CA THR A 133 -12.17 -2.50 13.20
C THR A 133 -10.74 -2.00 13.04
N VAL A 134 -10.45 -1.35 11.91
CA VAL A 134 -9.27 -0.49 11.78
C VAL A 134 -9.42 0.58 12.86
N GLY A 135 -8.76 0.32 13.98
CA GLY A 135 -8.71 1.21 15.13
C GLY A 135 -7.90 2.43 14.79
N ILE A 136 -8.54 3.42 14.16
CA ILE A 136 -8.11 4.81 14.32
C ILE A 136 -8.30 5.11 15.80
N ALA A 137 -7.20 5.21 16.54
CA ALA A 137 -7.18 5.66 17.92
C ALA A 137 -7.69 7.10 17.97
N ALA A 138 -9.01 7.27 17.97
CA ALA A 138 -9.65 8.49 18.37
C ALA A 138 -9.45 8.61 19.88
N GLU A 139 -8.63 9.59 20.26
CA GLU A 139 -8.44 10.07 21.61
C GLU A 139 -9.80 10.15 22.33
N SER A 140 -9.84 9.59 23.53
CA SER A 140 -10.99 9.64 24.42
C SER A 140 -11.50 11.08 24.59
N PRO A 141 -12.82 11.25 24.71
CA PRO A 141 -13.28 11.89 25.93
C PRO A 141 -14.31 11.02 26.67
N LEU A 142 -13.92 10.56 27.86
CA LEU A 142 -14.82 10.00 28.85
C LEU A 142 -15.82 11.08 29.34
N THR A 143 -17.09 10.79 29.10
CA THR A 143 -18.25 10.92 30.01
C THR A 143 -18.61 12.26 30.65
N ALA A 144 -19.82 12.75 30.34
CA ALA A 144 -20.69 13.41 31.33
C ALA A 144 -21.97 12.57 31.47
N GLY A 145 -22.13 11.96 32.64
CA GLY A 145 -23.24 11.06 32.97
C GLY A 145 -24.61 11.76 32.99
N SER A 146 -25.63 11.05 32.50
CA SER A 146 -27.02 11.38 32.73
C SER A 146 -27.55 10.47 33.84
N ASP A 147 -27.99 11.11 34.91
CA ASP A 147 -28.52 10.55 36.15
C ASP A 147 -29.74 9.66 35.89
N GLY A 148 -29.70 8.45 36.47
CA GLY A 148 -30.70 7.42 36.25
C GLY A 148 -32.02 7.65 37.00
N ALA A 149 -33.06 6.99 36.53
CA ALA A 149 -34.21 6.62 37.34
C ALA A 149 -34.81 5.33 36.77
N GLY A 150 -34.61 4.23 37.49
CA GLY A 150 -35.13 2.91 37.12
C GLY A 150 -36.62 2.74 37.40
N ALA A 151 -37.22 1.76 36.73
CA ALA A 151 -38.36 1.00 37.23
C ALA A 151 -38.46 -0.34 36.45
N GLU A 152 -38.16 -1.42 37.17
CA GLU A 152 -38.75 -2.77 37.15
C GLU A 152 -39.34 -3.39 35.85
N ALA A 153 -38.80 -4.55 35.44
CA ALA A 153 -39.60 -5.73 35.08
C ALA A 153 -38.73 -7.00 34.99
N SER A 154 -39.22 -8.07 35.61
CA SER A 154 -38.57 -9.36 35.84
C SER A 154 -38.28 -10.21 34.61
N SER A 155 -37.22 -11.02 34.73
CA SER A 155 -37.21 -12.49 34.61
C SER A 155 -36.14 -13.05 33.66
N GLU A 156 -35.29 -13.90 34.25
CA GLU A 156 -34.47 -14.96 33.62
C GLU A 156 -33.37 -14.52 32.64
N THR A 157 -32.22 -14.11 33.18
CA THR A 157 -30.94 -14.35 32.50
C THR A 157 -29.97 -15.04 33.44
N ARG A 158 -29.41 -16.16 32.99
CA ARG A 158 -28.26 -16.78 33.65
C ARG A 158 -27.09 -15.83 33.46
N VAL A 159 -26.55 -15.39 34.59
CA VAL A 159 -25.38 -14.53 34.73
C VAL A 159 -24.24 -15.08 33.88
N TYR A 160 -23.98 -14.44 32.74
CA TYR A 160 -22.72 -14.56 32.02
C TYR A 160 -21.70 -13.67 32.73
N GLY A 161 -20.62 -14.31 33.20
CA GLY A 161 -19.31 -13.73 33.41
C GLY A 161 -19.26 -12.37 34.10
N ASP A 162 -19.23 -12.40 35.44
CA ASP A 162 -18.52 -11.39 36.23
C ASP A 162 -17.06 -11.42 35.77
N GLY A 163 -16.76 -10.60 34.76
CA GLY A 163 -15.40 -10.35 34.31
C GLY A 163 -14.71 -9.63 35.45
N ILE A 164 -14.02 -10.39 36.30
CA ILE A 164 -12.97 -9.87 37.16
C ILE A 164 -11.97 -9.22 36.19
N ALA A 165 -12.12 -7.92 35.96
CA ALA A 165 -11.04 -7.13 35.39
C ALA A 165 -9.90 -7.28 36.38
N TYR A 166 -8.86 -8.02 35.98
CA TYR A 166 -7.64 -8.10 36.74
C TYR A 166 -7.01 -6.71 36.66
N GLU A 167 -7.31 -5.84 37.63
CA GLU A 167 -6.47 -4.67 37.87
C GLU A 167 -5.10 -5.22 38.26
N PRO A 168 -4.05 -4.97 37.47
CA PRO A 168 -2.71 -5.30 37.92
C PRO A 168 -2.44 -4.51 39.21
N ASP A 169 -1.86 -5.16 40.22
CA ASP A 169 -1.40 -4.49 41.43
C ASP A 169 -0.60 -3.23 41.07
N GLU A 170 -0.82 -2.14 41.82
CA GLU A 170 -0.07 -0.89 41.66
C GLU A 170 1.44 -1.21 41.63
N PRO A 171 2.20 -0.67 40.66
CA PRO A 171 3.63 -0.95 40.57
C PRO A 171 4.29 -0.49 41.88
N GLU A 172 5.04 -1.37 42.52
CA GLU A 172 5.81 -1.02 43.71
C GLU A 172 6.70 0.19 43.42
N GLU A 173 6.67 1.18 44.31
CA GLU A 173 7.48 2.40 44.19
C GLU A 173 8.95 2.00 44.08
N VAL A 174 9.56 2.23 42.91
CA VAL A 174 10.98 2.01 42.71
C VAL A 174 11.76 3.04 43.53
N GLU A 175 12.53 2.58 44.50
CA GLU A 175 13.47 3.42 45.24
C GLU A 175 14.46 4.01 44.23
N SER A 176 14.71 5.32 44.31
CA SER A 176 15.60 6.02 43.38
C SER A 176 17.06 5.57 43.58
N GLY A 177 17.45 4.49 42.90
CA GLY A 177 18.79 3.91 43.01
C GLY A 177 19.02 2.61 42.26
N ASP A 178 17.98 1.84 41.93
CA ASP A 178 18.10 0.55 41.23
C ASP A 178 18.08 0.72 39.70
N VAL A 179 19.26 0.99 39.15
CA VAL A 179 19.55 0.82 37.71
C VAL A 179 19.73 -0.68 37.45
N TYR A 180 18.70 -1.34 36.93
CA TYR A 180 18.81 -2.70 36.44
C TYR A 180 19.89 -2.78 35.33
N GLY A 181 20.92 -3.63 35.54
CA GLY A 181 21.76 -4.13 34.45
C GLY A 181 23.19 -3.60 34.29
N GLN A 182 23.81 -2.97 35.30
CA GLN A 182 25.21 -2.50 35.21
C GLN A 182 26.24 -3.23 36.09
N GLN A 183 25.94 -4.47 36.50
CA GLN A 183 26.97 -5.31 37.12
C GLN A 183 27.50 -6.28 36.05
N ASP A 184 28.79 -6.11 35.74
CA ASP A 184 29.61 -6.88 34.78
C ASP A 184 29.59 -6.46 33.31
N ALA A 185 29.60 -5.14 33.04
CA ALA A 185 30.28 -4.69 31.82
C ALA A 185 31.79 -4.86 32.02
N THR A 186 32.35 -5.98 31.55
CA THR A 186 33.79 -6.05 31.30
C THR A 186 34.13 -4.87 30.37
N PRO A 187 35.06 -3.97 30.71
CA PRO A 187 35.51 -2.98 29.77
C PRO A 187 36.06 -3.74 28.56
N PHE A 188 35.43 -3.55 27.41
CA PHE A 188 35.95 -4.03 26.15
C PHE A 188 37.37 -3.48 26.00
N GLU A 189 38.31 -4.37 25.67
CA GLU A 189 39.69 -4.03 25.39
C GLU A 189 39.68 -2.93 24.31
N ASP A 190 40.39 -1.84 24.57
CA ASP A 190 40.57 -0.73 23.65
C ASP A 190 41.27 -1.28 22.40
N HIS A 191 40.49 -1.65 21.38
CA HIS A 191 41.03 -2.02 20.09
C HIS A 191 41.70 -0.78 19.53
N GLU A 192 43.04 -0.81 19.44
CA GLU A 192 43.85 0.23 18.82
C GLU A 192 43.18 0.68 17.52
N ALA A 193 42.96 2.00 17.40
CA ALA A 193 42.38 2.62 16.22
C ALA A 193 43.15 2.19 14.97
N VAL A 194 42.54 1.30 14.18
CA VAL A 194 43.04 0.94 12.85
C VAL A 194 42.92 2.18 11.97
N GLU A 195 44.07 2.70 11.54
CA GLU A 195 44.15 3.81 10.60
C GLU A 195 43.43 3.44 9.29
N PRO A 196 42.55 4.30 8.74
CA PRO A 196 41.66 3.97 7.62
C PRO A 196 42.36 3.96 6.24
N ASP A 197 43.63 3.55 6.17
CA ASP A 197 44.42 3.59 4.93
C ASP A 197 44.33 2.28 4.10
N GLY A 198 43.38 1.38 4.43
CA GLY A 198 43.30 0.04 3.84
C GLY A 198 41.93 -0.39 3.29
N LEU A 199 40.88 0.42 3.42
CA LEU A 199 39.51 -0.04 3.10
C LEU A 199 39.16 0.05 1.60
N TYR A 200 40.08 0.55 0.76
CA TYR A 200 39.85 0.79 -0.67
C TYR A 200 40.89 0.16 -1.61
N THR A 201 41.77 -0.72 -1.14
CA THR A 201 42.92 -1.16 -1.96
C THR A 201 42.74 -2.49 -2.69
N GLU A 202 41.57 -3.12 -2.65
CA GLU A 202 41.33 -4.40 -3.33
C GLU A 202 39.97 -4.43 -4.02
N ILE A 203 39.70 -3.44 -4.89
CA ILE A 203 38.73 -3.66 -5.97
C ILE A 203 39.49 -4.47 -7.03
N GLU A 204 39.29 -5.78 -7.00
CA GLU A 204 39.90 -6.73 -7.91
C GLU A 204 39.80 -6.26 -9.38
N ASP A 205 40.95 -6.25 -10.07
CA ASP A 205 41.23 -5.89 -11.47
C ASP A 205 40.34 -6.57 -12.56
N ARG A 206 39.23 -7.20 -12.19
CA ARG A 206 38.30 -7.90 -13.10
C ARG A 206 37.75 -7.00 -14.22
N TRP A 207 37.69 -5.69 -14.01
CA TRP A 207 37.15 -4.74 -14.98
C TRP A 207 38.23 -3.99 -15.78
N ALA A 208 39.52 -4.20 -15.49
CA ALA A 208 40.61 -3.44 -16.09
C ALA A 208 41.16 -4.04 -17.40
N ALA A 209 40.61 -5.14 -17.91
CA ALA A 209 41.10 -5.79 -19.11
C ALA A 209 39.98 -6.42 -19.94
N GLU A 210 39.14 -5.60 -20.55
CA GLU A 210 38.58 -5.95 -21.85
C GLU A 210 38.85 -4.78 -22.80
N ASP A 211 39.72 -5.05 -23.76
CA ASP A 211 40.10 -4.19 -24.87
C ASP A 211 38.84 -3.98 -25.74
N VAL A 212 37.95 -3.08 -25.29
CA VAL A 212 36.82 -2.62 -26.09
C VAL A 212 37.41 -1.69 -27.14
N ASP A 213 37.67 -2.23 -28.32
CA ASP A 213 37.96 -1.48 -29.54
C ASP A 213 36.82 -0.46 -29.74
N PRO A 214 37.06 0.85 -29.57
CA PRO A 214 36.03 1.84 -29.82
C PRO A 214 35.94 2.03 -31.33
N GLU A 215 35.24 1.12 -32.01
CA GLU A 215 34.77 1.40 -33.36
C GLU A 215 33.95 2.70 -33.29
N PRO A 216 34.23 3.70 -34.15
CA PRO A 216 33.49 4.95 -34.14
C PRO A 216 32.06 4.68 -34.61
N HIS A 217 31.13 4.56 -33.66
CA HIS A 217 29.71 4.60 -33.95
C HIS A 217 29.39 5.97 -34.58
N THR A 218 29.24 6.00 -35.90
CA THR A 218 28.71 7.15 -36.62
C THR A 218 27.21 7.26 -36.31
N TYR A 219 26.90 8.06 -35.30
CA TYR A 219 25.54 8.54 -35.07
C TYR A 219 25.19 9.50 -36.22
N GLY A 220 24.52 9.03 -37.28
CA GLY A 220 24.04 9.95 -38.33
C GLY A 220 23.64 9.43 -39.72
N GLU A 221 23.61 8.12 -40.01
CA GLU A 221 23.27 7.63 -41.36
C GLU A 221 22.27 6.47 -41.37
N GLN A 222 21.25 6.51 -40.50
CA GLN A 222 20.05 5.69 -40.74
C GLN A 222 19.07 6.54 -41.55
N ASP A 223 18.90 6.09 -42.79
CA ASP A 223 18.01 6.56 -43.83
C ASP A 223 16.76 7.24 -43.29
N ALA A 224 16.67 8.54 -43.53
CA ALA A 224 15.39 9.23 -43.52
C ALA A 224 14.48 8.50 -44.53
N TYR A 225 13.44 7.85 -44.01
CA TYR A 225 12.38 7.29 -44.83
C TYR A 225 11.74 8.44 -45.63
N GLU A 226 12.11 8.58 -46.89
CA GLU A 226 11.37 9.39 -47.86
C GLU A 226 10.11 8.60 -48.23
N PRO A 227 8.90 9.04 -47.86
CA PRO A 227 7.69 8.40 -48.37
C PRO A 227 7.61 8.66 -49.88
N ASP A 228 7.58 7.58 -50.66
CA ASP A 228 7.27 7.63 -52.09
C ASP A 228 5.99 8.45 -52.32
N ASP A 229 6.15 9.58 -53.00
CA ASP A 229 5.09 10.43 -53.53
C ASP A 229 4.34 9.66 -54.64
N ALA A 230 3.47 8.74 -54.23
CA ALA A 230 2.45 8.14 -55.07
C ALA A 230 1.17 8.98 -54.90
N GLY A 231 1.05 9.99 -55.75
CA GLY A 231 -0.05 10.93 -55.73
C GLY A 231 -1.44 10.29 -55.64
N ASN A 232 -2.26 10.81 -54.74
CA ASN A 232 -3.64 11.12 -55.07
C ASN A 232 -4.13 12.25 -54.14
N GLY A 233 -4.27 13.45 -54.70
CA GLY A 233 -4.84 14.58 -53.99
C GLY A 233 -6.30 14.31 -53.62
N HIS A 234 -6.56 14.07 -52.35
CA HIS A 234 -7.90 14.24 -51.79
C HIS A 234 -7.95 15.58 -51.03
N ARG A 235 -8.65 16.52 -51.66
CA ARG A 235 -9.08 17.78 -51.07
C ARG A 235 -9.87 17.51 -49.79
N TYR A 236 -9.36 17.95 -48.66
CA TYR A 236 -10.18 18.20 -47.48
C TYR A 236 -11.00 19.47 -47.77
N GLY A 237 -12.28 19.31 -48.09
CA GLY A 237 -13.15 20.44 -48.41
C GLY A 237 -14.47 20.11 -49.09
N ASP A 238 -15.07 18.95 -48.81
CA ASP A 238 -16.49 18.74 -49.12
C ASP A 238 -17.23 18.64 -47.79
N SER A 239 -17.73 19.80 -47.36
CA SER A 239 -18.73 19.90 -46.30
C SER A 239 -20.04 19.39 -46.87
N ASP A 240 -20.43 18.17 -46.52
CA ASP A 240 -21.80 17.69 -46.74
C ASP A 240 -22.77 18.58 -45.93
N PRO A 241 -23.79 19.20 -46.54
CA PRO A 241 -24.81 19.93 -45.81
C PRO A 241 -25.76 18.95 -45.10
N ILE A 242 -25.93 19.16 -43.79
CA ILE A 242 -26.94 18.49 -42.97
C ILE A 242 -28.33 18.89 -43.49
N PRO A 243 -29.24 17.95 -43.80
CA PRO A 243 -30.63 18.29 -44.09
C PRO A 243 -31.32 18.79 -42.82
N ASP A 244 -31.87 20.01 -42.90
CA ASP A 244 -32.81 20.59 -41.93
C ASP A 244 -34.12 19.79 -42.02
N ASP A 245 -34.53 19.14 -40.93
CA ASP A 245 -35.81 18.42 -40.83
C ASP A 245 -36.83 19.35 -40.14
N GLU A 246 -37.85 19.77 -40.90
CA GLU A 246 -39.06 20.49 -40.45
C GLU A 246 -40.14 19.52 -39.95
#